data_AF-A0A5C3DPC3-F1
#
_entry.id   AF-A0A5C3DPC3-F1
#
_cell.length_a   1.000
_cell.length_b   1.000
_cell.length_c   1.000
_cell.angle_alpha   90.00
_cell.angle_beta   90.00
_cell.angle_gamma   90.00
#
_symmetry.space_group_name_H-M   'P 1'
#
loop_
_entity.id
_entity.type
_entity.pdbx_description
1 polymer ?
#
loop_
_entity_poly.entity_id
_entity_poly.type
_entity_poly.pdbx_seq_one_letter_code
_entity_poly.pdbx_strand_id
1 'polypeptide(L)'
;MKLQAALVAASVAIFAAGDVAAYIWLQDTATDNFNAYCKRGGAKVNSKYGCFIAYPGFFGEIGEDSDFQGYQSHDGKAFALIPNANFDPAIIKTASWGDKTLEVDFVNQIPGQNNCAGIAFVKPDGRALPGGALQCHPDGPAFPLPKQPPTDD
;
A
#
# COMPACT_ATOMS: atom_id res chain seq x y z
N MET A 1 -63.80 17.40 10.05
CA MET A 1 -63.00 16.18 10.31
C MET A 1 -61.54 16.58 10.38
N LYS A 2 -60.83 16.23 11.46
CA LYS A 2 -59.43 16.59 11.70
C LYS A 2 -58.56 15.39 11.32
N LEU A 3 -57.74 15.51 10.28
CA LEU A 3 -56.72 14.51 9.96
C LEU A 3 -55.42 14.94 10.63
N GLN A 4 -55.12 14.28 11.75
CA GLN A 4 -53.81 14.32 12.36
C GLN A 4 -52.86 13.51 11.47
N ALA A 5 -51.99 14.18 10.73
CA ALA A 5 -50.88 13.55 10.03
C ALA A 5 -49.69 13.49 11.01
N ALA A 6 -49.49 12.35 11.62
CA ALA A 6 -48.25 11.95 12.27
C ALA A 6 -47.56 10.90 11.39
N LEU A 7 -46.24 10.73 11.61
CA LEU A 7 -45.31 9.69 11.09
C LEU A 7 -44.58 10.06 9.77
N VAL A 8 -43.26 9.90 9.61
CA VAL A 8 -42.18 9.27 10.39
C VAL A 8 -40.90 10.06 10.11
N ALA A 9 -40.16 10.47 11.15
CA ALA A 9 -38.78 10.92 10.98
C ALA A 9 -37.89 9.70 10.70
N ALA A 10 -37.61 9.42 9.43
CA ALA A 10 -36.62 8.42 9.04
C ALA A 10 -35.22 8.98 9.36
N SER A 11 -34.68 8.60 10.52
CA SER A 11 -33.28 8.84 10.85
C SER A 11 -32.44 7.85 10.05
N VAL A 12 -31.87 8.31 8.92
CA VAL A 12 -30.79 7.58 8.25
C VAL A 12 -29.57 7.72 9.15
N ALA A 13 -29.25 6.67 9.90
CA ALA A 13 -27.96 6.54 10.55
C ALA A 13 -26.92 6.37 9.44
N ILE A 14 -26.28 7.48 9.05
CA ILE A 14 -25.08 7.44 8.23
C ILE A 14 -23.98 6.94 9.17
N PHE A 15 -23.59 5.68 9.04
CA PHE A 15 -22.35 5.19 9.65
C PHE A 15 -21.20 5.94 8.99
N ALA A 16 -20.71 6.99 9.65
CA ALA A 16 -19.46 7.64 9.29
C ALA A 16 -18.31 6.81 9.85
N ALA A 17 -18.02 5.68 9.21
CA ALA A 17 -16.70 5.08 9.21
C ALA A 17 -16.17 5.30 7.79
N GLY A 18 -15.58 6.47 7.55
CA GLY A 18 -14.81 6.71 6.34
C GLY A 18 -13.50 5.93 6.50
N ASP A 19 -13.57 4.62 6.30
CA ASP A 19 -12.47 3.69 6.49
C ASP A 19 -11.25 4.14 5.69
N VAL A 20 -10.14 4.42 6.36
CA VAL A 20 -8.82 4.66 5.74
C VAL A 20 -8.47 3.56 4.72
N ALA A 21 -9.01 2.35 4.92
CA ALA A 21 -8.91 1.24 3.97
C ALA A 21 -9.44 1.55 2.55
N ALA A 22 -10.38 2.49 2.39
CA ALA A 22 -11.05 2.76 1.12
C ALA A 22 -10.23 3.57 0.11
N TYR A 23 -9.25 4.37 0.55
CA TYR A 23 -8.38 5.13 -0.38
C TYR A 23 -7.04 4.46 -0.66
N ILE A 24 -6.54 3.67 0.29
CA ILE A 24 -5.29 2.91 0.17
C ILE A 24 -5.46 1.74 -0.80
N TRP A 25 -6.55 0.98 -0.65
CA TRP A 25 -6.78 -0.22 -1.45
C TRP A 25 -7.73 0.07 -2.59
N LEU A 26 -7.20 0.02 -3.80
CA LEU A 26 -7.96 0.23 -5.02
C LEU A 26 -8.84 -1.00 -5.30
N GLN A 27 -9.99 -0.74 -5.91
CA GLN A 27 -10.85 -1.81 -6.39
C GLN A 27 -10.24 -2.45 -7.63
N ASP A 28 -10.14 -3.78 -7.62
CA ASP A 28 -9.68 -4.55 -8.77
C ASP A 28 -10.57 -4.30 -9.99
N THR A 29 -9.92 -4.21 -11.15
CA THR A 29 -10.55 -4.28 -12.47
C THR A 29 -9.96 -5.44 -13.27
N ALA A 30 -10.50 -5.67 -14.47
CA ALA A 30 -9.95 -6.67 -15.38
C ALA A 30 -8.48 -6.40 -15.76
N THR A 31 -8.05 -5.14 -15.76
CA THR A 31 -6.71 -4.71 -16.22
C THR A 31 -5.80 -4.20 -15.11
N ASP A 32 -6.36 -3.91 -13.94
CA ASP A 32 -5.65 -3.30 -12.82
C ASP A 32 -6.02 -4.06 -11.54
N ASN A 33 -5.10 -4.90 -11.11
CA ASN A 33 -5.19 -5.77 -9.94
C ASN A 33 -3.79 -6.30 -9.62
N PHE A 34 -3.61 -6.97 -8.48
CA PHE A 34 -2.32 -7.54 -8.08
C PHE A 34 -1.64 -8.37 -9.19
N ASN A 35 -2.38 -9.24 -9.89
CA ASN A 35 -1.80 -10.12 -10.91
C ASN A 35 -1.35 -9.36 -12.16
N ALA A 36 -2.01 -8.25 -12.50
CA ALA A 36 -1.61 -7.43 -13.64
C ALA A 36 -0.20 -6.85 -13.44
N TYR A 37 0.15 -6.50 -12.20
CA TYR A 37 1.46 -5.95 -11.83
C TYR A 37 2.46 -7.03 -11.44
N CYS A 38 2.14 -7.88 -10.45
CA CYS A 38 3.12 -8.71 -9.75
C CYS A 38 3.24 -10.16 -10.25
N LYS A 39 2.43 -10.58 -11.24
CA LYS A 39 2.52 -11.93 -11.82
C LYS A 39 3.31 -11.89 -13.13
N ARG A 40 4.18 -12.88 -13.34
CA ARG A 40 4.92 -13.04 -14.61
C ARG A 40 3.95 -13.04 -15.79
N GLY A 41 4.20 -12.16 -16.76
CA GLY A 41 3.34 -11.97 -17.95
C GLY A 41 2.08 -11.15 -17.70
N GLY A 42 1.94 -10.52 -16.54
CA GLY A 42 0.85 -9.59 -16.24
C GLY A 42 0.87 -8.36 -17.16
N ALA A 43 -0.29 -7.75 -17.38
CA ALA A 43 -0.46 -6.66 -18.33
C ALA A 43 0.32 -5.37 -17.98
N LYS A 44 0.77 -5.23 -16.74
CA LYS A 44 1.44 -4.04 -16.19
C LYS A 44 2.88 -4.30 -15.74
N VAL A 45 3.45 -5.47 -16.05
CA VAL A 45 4.79 -5.86 -15.60
C VAL A 45 5.91 -4.91 -16.08
N ASN A 46 5.66 -4.14 -17.14
CA ASN A 46 6.58 -3.14 -17.70
C ASN A 46 6.28 -1.69 -17.26
N SER A 47 5.44 -1.49 -16.24
CA SER A 47 5.22 -0.19 -15.60
C SER A 47 5.98 -0.08 -14.28
N LYS A 48 5.94 1.10 -13.63
CA LYS A 48 6.45 1.29 -12.27
C LYS A 48 5.46 0.76 -11.24
N TYR A 49 5.93 -0.07 -10.32
CA TYR A 49 5.18 -0.62 -9.19
C TYR A 49 6.14 -1.25 -8.18
N GLY A 50 5.64 -1.51 -6.97
CA GLY A 50 6.31 -2.32 -5.95
C GLY A 50 5.50 -3.59 -5.67
N CYS A 51 6.13 -4.75 -5.56
CA CYS A 51 5.51 -6.00 -5.15
C CYS A 51 6.00 -6.40 -3.77
N PHE A 52 5.06 -6.64 -2.86
CA PHE A 52 5.37 -6.92 -1.46
C PHE A 52 4.71 -8.22 -1.03
N ILE A 53 5.44 -9.03 -0.27
CA ILE A 53 4.89 -10.18 0.45
C ILE A 53 4.63 -9.72 1.88
N ALA A 54 3.37 -9.73 2.29
CA ALA A 54 2.94 -9.28 3.60
C ALA A 54 3.15 -10.39 4.65
N TYR A 55 3.56 -10.00 5.86
CA TYR A 55 3.55 -10.91 7.00
C TYR A 55 2.12 -11.14 7.52
N PRO A 56 1.85 -12.23 8.26
CA PRO A 56 0.53 -12.48 8.84
C PRO A 56 0.05 -11.34 9.75
N GLY A 57 -1.13 -10.79 9.46
CA GLY A 57 -1.72 -9.67 10.20
C GLY A 57 -1.35 -8.27 9.70
N PHE A 58 -0.43 -8.16 8.73
CA PHE A 58 0.01 -6.87 8.17
C PHE A 58 -1.14 -5.93 7.83
N PHE A 59 -2.14 -6.41 7.06
CA PHE A 59 -3.25 -5.57 6.60
C PHE A 59 -4.12 -5.02 7.73
N GLY A 60 -4.19 -5.71 8.87
CA GLY A 60 -4.91 -5.24 10.05
C GLY A 60 -4.10 -4.28 10.94
N GLU A 61 -2.84 -4.05 10.61
CA GLU A 61 -1.92 -3.20 11.38
C GLU A 61 -1.55 -1.92 10.66
N ILE A 62 -1.97 -1.73 9.40
CA ILE A 62 -1.68 -0.53 8.61
C ILE A 62 -2.27 0.68 9.33
N GLY A 63 -1.40 1.65 9.63
CA GLY A 63 -1.79 2.88 10.31
C GLY A 63 -2.59 3.80 9.40
N GLU A 64 -3.49 4.58 9.99
CA GLU A 64 -4.33 5.55 9.31
C GLU A 64 -3.52 6.62 8.56
N ASP A 65 -2.33 6.94 9.06
CA ASP A 65 -1.41 7.91 8.48
C ASP A 65 -0.52 7.32 7.36
N SER A 66 -0.93 6.20 6.76
CA SER A 66 -0.22 5.63 5.61
C SER A 66 -0.66 6.32 4.33
N ASP A 67 0.32 6.68 3.49
CA ASP A 67 0.12 7.43 2.26
C ASP A 67 0.62 6.60 1.08
N PHE A 68 -0.25 5.72 0.58
CA PHE A 68 0.03 4.92 -0.61
C PHE A 68 -1.25 4.44 -1.28
N GLN A 69 -1.12 3.89 -2.48
CA GLN A 69 -2.18 3.16 -3.14
C GLN A 69 -1.69 1.81 -3.64
N GLY A 70 -2.58 0.82 -3.63
CA GLY A 70 -2.23 -0.49 -4.12
C GLY A 70 -3.41 -1.44 -4.35
N TYR A 71 -3.07 -2.61 -4.87
CA TYR A 71 -3.98 -3.73 -5.08
C TYR A 71 -3.54 -4.89 -4.19
N GLN A 72 -4.45 -5.42 -3.37
CA GLN A 72 -4.17 -6.61 -2.58
C GLN A 72 -4.24 -7.87 -3.45
N SER A 73 -3.45 -8.88 -3.12
CA SER A 73 -3.62 -10.21 -3.70
C SER A 73 -4.91 -10.84 -3.18
N HIS A 74 -5.54 -11.70 -3.99
CA HIS A 74 -6.79 -12.36 -3.63
C HIS A 74 -6.70 -13.21 -2.33
N ASP A 75 -5.52 -13.75 -2.03
CA ASP A 75 -5.28 -14.55 -0.82
C ASP A 75 -4.89 -13.71 0.41
N GLY A 76 -4.82 -12.38 0.28
CA GLY A 76 -4.49 -11.46 1.37
C GLY A 76 -3.08 -11.65 1.93
N LYS A 77 -2.12 -12.08 1.11
CA LYS A 77 -0.71 -12.32 1.52
C LYS A 77 0.30 -11.45 0.80
N ALA A 78 -0.11 -10.72 -0.21
CA ALA A 78 0.76 -9.86 -1.00
C ALA A 78 -0.01 -8.63 -1.48
N PHE A 79 0.70 -7.64 -1.96
CA PHE A 79 0.10 -6.50 -2.62
C PHE A 79 1.04 -5.86 -3.64
N ALA A 80 0.43 -5.17 -4.60
CA ALA A 80 1.12 -4.30 -5.54
C ALA A 80 0.92 -2.86 -5.08
N LEU A 81 2.01 -2.12 -4.83
CA LEU A 81 1.99 -0.68 -4.58
C LEU A 81 2.19 0.02 -5.92
N ILE A 82 1.34 1.00 -6.24
CA ILE A 82 1.44 1.76 -7.49
C ILE A 82 1.93 3.20 -7.24
N PRO A 83 2.68 3.81 -8.17
CA PRO A 83 3.09 5.20 -8.04
C PRO A 83 1.89 6.13 -8.08
N ASN A 84 1.87 7.09 -7.16
CA ASN A 84 0.95 8.21 -7.16
C ASN A 84 1.73 9.48 -6.80
N ALA A 85 1.63 10.51 -7.63
CA ALA A 85 2.39 11.76 -7.45
C ALA A 85 2.03 12.52 -6.16
N ASN A 86 0.88 12.23 -5.55
CA ASN A 86 0.50 12.80 -4.26
C ASN A 86 1.19 12.08 -3.07
N PHE A 87 1.78 10.91 -3.31
CA PHE A 87 2.34 10.00 -2.32
C PHE A 87 3.73 9.53 -2.77
N ASP A 88 4.64 10.48 -3.02
CA ASP A 88 6.02 10.21 -3.44
C ASP A 88 7.02 10.87 -2.46
N PRO A 89 7.73 10.10 -1.61
CA PRO A 89 7.69 8.64 -1.53
C PRO A 89 6.36 8.13 -0.95
N ALA A 90 6.01 6.88 -1.28
CA ALA A 90 4.86 6.21 -0.66
C ALA A 90 5.24 5.77 0.76
N ILE A 91 4.38 6.05 1.72
CA ILE A 91 4.64 5.81 3.16
C ILE A 91 3.71 4.71 3.66
N ILE A 92 4.29 3.65 4.22
CA ILE A 92 3.54 2.60 4.93
C ILE A 92 3.93 2.64 6.41
N LYS A 93 2.93 2.76 7.28
CA LYS A 93 3.10 2.63 8.73
C LYS A 93 2.36 1.40 9.22
N THR A 94 2.92 0.71 10.21
CA THR A 94 2.18 -0.37 10.89
C THR A 94 2.36 -0.29 12.40
N ALA A 95 1.35 -0.73 13.15
CA ALA A 95 1.40 -0.77 14.61
C ALA A 95 2.64 -1.54 15.13
N SER A 96 3.05 -2.60 14.44
CA SER A 96 4.23 -3.41 14.82
C SER A 96 5.57 -2.72 14.61
N TRP A 97 5.64 -1.66 13.79
CA TRP A 97 6.88 -0.94 13.51
C TRP A 97 7.12 0.24 14.45
N GLY A 98 6.15 0.55 15.32
CA GLY A 98 6.19 1.73 16.20
C GLY A 98 6.28 3.00 15.35
N ASP A 99 7.22 3.88 15.71
CA ASP A 99 7.38 5.17 15.01
C ASP A 99 8.18 5.06 13.69
N LYS A 100 8.59 3.86 13.28
CA LYS A 100 9.34 3.66 12.04
C LYS A 100 8.37 3.47 10.86
N THR A 101 8.78 3.94 9.70
CA THR A 101 8.00 3.86 8.47
C THR A 101 8.73 3.02 7.43
N LEU A 102 7.99 2.45 6.49
CA LEU A 102 8.56 1.97 5.22
C LEU A 102 8.29 3.04 4.17
N GLU A 103 9.36 3.53 3.54
CA GLU A 103 9.29 4.46 2.42
C GLU A 103 9.59 3.70 1.12
N VAL A 104 8.77 3.97 0.10
CA VAL A 104 8.93 3.41 -1.25
C VAL A 104 9.01 4.56 -2.24
N ASP A 105 10.21 4.79 -2.77
CA ASP A 105 10.52 5.83 -3.76
C ASP A 105 10.56 5.21 -5.16
N PHE A 106 9.73 5.69 -6.08
CA PHE A 106 9.70 5.20 -7.46
C PHE A 106 10.78 5.88 -8.31
N VAL A 107 12.00 5.37 -8.18
CA VAL A 107 13.19 5.89 -8.84
C VAL A 107 13.04 5.84 -10.37
N ASN A 108 13.16 7.00 -10.99
CA ASN A 108 12.88 7.16 -12.41
C ASN A 108 13.97 6.59 -13.33
N GLN A 109 15.23 6.51 -12.87
CA GLN A 109 16.37 6.15 -13.73
C GLN A 109 17.52 5.52 -12.95
N ILE A 110 17.73 4.23 -13.16
CA ILE A 110 18.97 3.55 -12.79
C ILE A 110 19.60 3.06 -14.11
N PRO A 111 20.88 3.37 -14.41
CA PRO A 111 21.49 2.98 -15.68
C PRO A 111 21.33 1.47 -15.96
N GLY A 112 20.66 1.13 -17.06
CA GLY A 112 20.40 -0.26 -17.46
C GLY A 112 19.23 -0.95 -16.74
N GLN A 113 18.49 -0.24 -15.87
CA GLN A 113 17.31 -0.76 -15.19
C GLN A 113 16.12 0.19 -15.37
N ASN A 114 14.93 -0.36 -15.59
CA ASN A 114 13.71 0.40 -15.74
C ASN A 114 12.74 0.05 -14.61
N ASN A 115 11.79 0.95 -14.35
CA ASN A 115 10.66 0.71 -13.45
C ASN A 115 11.08 0.26 -12.04
N CYS A 116 11.98 1.02 -11.43
CA CYS A 116 12.54 0.69 -10.13
C CYS A 116 11.81 1.37 -8.99
N ALA A 117 11.84 0.73 -7.82
CA ALA A 117 11.41 1.27 -6.55
C ALA A 117 12.52 1.04 -5.51
N GLY A 118 12.99 2.12 -4.90
CA GLY A 118 13.84 2.09 -3.71
C GLY A 118 12.96 1.88 -2.48
N ILE A 119 13.33 0.95 -1.62
CA ILE A 119 12.57 0.56 -0.44
C ILE A 119 13.48 0.74 0.78
N ALA A 120 13.05 1.52 1.76
CA ALA A 120 13.83 1.73 2.98
C ALA A 120 12.92 1.79 4.20
N PHE A 121 13.37 1.21 5.31
CA PHE A 121 12.80 1.53 6.61
C PHE A 121 13.42 2.83 7.10
N VAL A 122 12.62 3.75 7.63
CA VAL A 122 13.08 5.07 8.04
C VAL A 122 12.66 5.35 9.48
N LYS A 123 13.56 5.98 10.23
CA LYS A 123 13.33 6.43 11.60
C LYS A 123 12.51 7.73 11.64
N PRO A 124 11.92 8.10 12.78
CA PRO A 124 11.24 9.38 12.94
C PRO A 124 12.10 10.61 12.60
N ASP A 125 13.43 10.49 12.72
CA ASP A 125 14.38 11.55 12.40
C ASP A 125 14.77 11.60 10.90
N GLY A 126 14.12 10.79 10.05
CA GLY A 126 14.35 10.72 8.61
C GLY A 126 15.56 9.88 8.19
N ARG A 127 16.29 9.26 9.13
CA ARG A 127 17.43 8.39 8.76
C ARG A 127 16.95 7.01 8.34
N ALA A 128 17.47 6.54 7.20
CA ALA A 128 17.25 5.17 6.74
C ALA A 128 17.95 4.16 7.67
N LEU A 129 17.26 3.06 7.92
CA LEU A 129 17.77 1.87 8.58
C LEU A 129 18.50 0.97 7.56
N PRO A 130 19.44 0.12 8.03
CA PRO A 130 20.07 -0.87 7.17
C PRO A 130 19.01 -1.86 6.61
N GLY A 131 19.34 -2.50 5.48
CA GLY A 131 18.47 -3.50 4.86
C GLY A 131 17.44 -2.94 3.87
N GLY A 132 17.66 -1.73 3.35
CA GLY A 132 16.93 -1.24 2.18
C GLY A 132 17.11 -2.14 0.96
N ALA A 133 16.16 -2.07 0.03
CA ALA A 133 16.16 -2.87 -1.19
C ALA A 133 15.86 -2.02 -2.42
N LEU A 134 16.30 -2.52 -3.57
CA LEU A 134 15.93 -2.00 -4.87
C LEU A 134 15.16 -3.08 -5.61
N GLN A 135 13.93 -2.78 -6.03
CA GLN A 135 13.13 -3.68 -6.84
C GLN A 135 12.90 -3.06 -8.22
N CYS A 136 13.31 -3.74 -9.28
CA CYS A 136 13.13 -3.27 -10.65
C CYS A 136 12.37 -4.29 -11.48
N HIS A 137 11.41 -3.84 -12.27
CA HIS A 137 10.47 -4.70 -12.98
C HIS A 137 10.75 -4.76 -14.48
N PRO A 138 10.50 -5.90 -15.14
CA PRO A 138 9.64 -7.02 -14.73
C PRO A 138 10.30 -8.17 -13.95
N ASP A 139 11.62 -8.14 -13.75
CA ASP A 139 12.38 -9.32 -13.28
C ASP A 139 12.69 -9.31 -11.77
N GLY A 140 12.40 -8.22 -11.07
CA GLY A 140 12.67 -8.03 -9.65
C GLY A 140 11.77 -8.91 -8.77
N PRO A 141 12.34 -9.57 -7.73
CA PRO A 141 11.54 -10.37 -6.82
C PRO A 141 10.67 -9.48 -5.93
N ALA A 142 9.52 -10.00 -5.49
CA ALA A 142 8.70 -9.34 -4.48
C ALA A 142 9.50 -9.16 -3.16
N PHE A 143 9.33 -8.02 -2.50
CA PHE A 143 10.02 -7.70 -1.26
C PHE A 143 9.26 -8.27 -0.05
N PRO A 144 9.83 -9.19 0.74
CA PRO A 144 9.18 -9.71 1.93
C PRO A 144 9.21 -8.67 3.05
N LEU A 145 8.04 -8.27 3.54
CA LEU A 145 7.93 -7.35 4.66
C LEU A 145 8.18 -8.09 5.98
N PRO A 146 9.10 -7.60 6.82
CA PRO A 146 9.33 -8.18 8.13
C PRO A 146 8.27 -7.70 9.13
N LYS A 147 7.93 -8.57 10.10
CA LYS A 147 7.03 -8.21 11.21
C LYS A 147 7.59 -7.09 12.08
N GLN A 148 8.91 -7.05 12.22
CA GLN A 148 9.64 -6.03 12.94
C GLN A 148 10.62 -5.35 11.99
N PRO A 149 10.81 -4.03 12.08
CA PRO A 149 11.74 -3.32 11.22
C PRO A 149 13.19 -3.73 11.56
N PRO A 150 14.14 -3.57 10.63
CA PRO A 150 15.56 -3.81 10.90
C PRO A 150 16.07 -3.00 12.11
N THR A 151 17.02 -3.58 12.84
CA THR A 151 17.76 -2.93 13.92
C THR A 151 19.00 -2.22 13.37
N ASP A 152 19.60 -1.33 14.16
CA ASP A 152 20.77 -0.52 13.81
C ASP A 152 22.11 -1.28 13.82
N ASP A 153 22.10 -2.61 13.94
CA ASP A 153 23.29 -3.42 14.27
C ASP A 153 24.43 -3.34 13.24
#